data_AF-A0A496VM27-F1
#
_entry.id   AF-A0A496VM27-F1
#
_cell.length_a   1.000
_cell.length_b   1.000
_cell.length_c   1.000
_cell.angle_alpha   90.00
_cell.angle_beta   90.00
_cell.angle_gamma   90.00
#
_symmetry.space_group_name_H-M   'P 1'
#
loop_
_entity.id
_entity.type
_entity.pdbx_description
1 polymer ?
#
loop_
_entity_poly.entity_id
_entity_poly.type
_entity_poly.pdbx_seq_one_letter_code
_entity_poly.pdbx_strand_id
1 'polypeptide(L)'
;MTKKYVMLADTTRCINCKACVVACRAEWETPMGHTRDWVKEVEWVQNDQPKVMLFPGRCQHCDDAPCIEACPSGAAYKREEDGIVLLDNGICSGCELCIPACPYEARWLNPETNTISKCTFCQPRIDEGLAPACVQTCVGRALVFGDKNDPNSEVSRLLEEKTWVKLTTDEVNVGPNHYYYTAGEALPDEVMPKQYDRHLSGKVMEIVNPVGAIGLGAMLLTFLGAGVIKLVGRRNEVCASENKEEK
;
A
#
# COMPACT_ATOMS: atom_id res chain seq x y z
N MET A 1 -4.20 23.98 -6.94
CA MET A 1 -4.16 22.61 -7.48
C MET A 1 -3.81 21.67 -6.33
N THR A 2 -4.38 20.47 -6.27
CA THR A 2 -3.91 19.44 -5.34
C THR A 2 -2.49 19.05 -5.73
N LYS A 3 -1.64 18.79 -4.74
CA LYS A 3 -0.26 18.37 -5.00
C LYS A 3 -0.27 16.98 -5.61
N LYS A 4 0.78 16.65 -6.36
CA LYS A 4 0.97 15.30 -6.88
C LYS A 4 2.43 14.91 -6.75
N TYR A 5 2.75 14.31 -5.61
CA TYR A 5 4.12 13.89 -5.34
C TYR A 5 4.54 12.72 -6.22
N VAL A 6 5.71 12.85 -6.84
CA VAL A 6 6.35 11.81 -7.65
C VAL A 6 7.79 11.62 -7.25
N MET A 7 8.32 10.44 -7.55
CA MET A 7 9.73 10.11 -7.41
C MET A 7 10.33 9.82 -8.78
N LEU A 8 11.36 10.55 -9.16
CA LEU A 8 12.17 10.26 -10.32
C LEU A 8 13.40 9.46 -9.89
N ALA A 9 13.73 8.42 -10.65
CA ALA A 9 14.85 7.53 -10.41
C ALA A 9 15.69 7.36 -11.69
N ASP A 10 16.87 7.95 -11.73
CA ASP A 10 17.82 7.85 -12.84
C ASP A 10 18.74 6.63 -12.63
N THR A 11 18.49 5.55 -13.37
CA THR A 11 19.25 4.29 -13.22
C THR A 11 20.69 4.44 -13.72
N THR A 12 20.96 5.44 -14.57
CA THR A 12 22.32 5.72 -15.09
C THR A 12 23.21 6.42 -14.08
N ARG A 13 22.62 7.01 -13.03
CA ARG A 13 23.32 7.71 -11.95
C ARG A 13 23.41 6.91 -10.67
N CYS A 14 22.64 5.83 -10.55
CA CYS A 14 22.65 4.98 -9.38
C CYS A 14 23.94 4.16 -9.35
N ILE A 15 24.63 4.14 -8.21
CA ILE A 15 25.87 3.38 -8.01
C ILE A 15 25.74 2.28 -6.94
N ASN A 16 24.50 1.95 -6.57
CA ASN A 16 24.19 0.90 -5.59
C ASN A 16 24.90 1.02 -4.22
N CYS A 17 25.29 2.23 -3.79
CA CYS A 17 26.02 2.44 -2.54
C CYS A 17 25.19 2.18 -1.26
N LYS A 18 23.89 1.85 -1.41
CA LYS A 18 22.91 1.61 -0.34
C LYS A 18 22.70 2.77 0.65
N ALA A 19 23.22 3.98 0.36
CA ALA A 19 23.03 5.15 1.22
C ALA A 19 21.54 5.48 1.42
N CYS A 20 20.72 5.41 0.36
CA CYS A 20 19.27 5.59 0.44
C CYS A 20 18.61 4.60 1.40
N VAL A 21 19.00 3.33 1.31
CA VAL A 21 18.48 2.25 2.15
C VAL A 21 18.84 2.50 3.61
N VAL A 22 20.12 2.76 3.91
CA VAL A 22 20.57 3.01 5.28
C VAL A 22 19.89 4.25 5.87
N ALA A 23 19.78 5.34 5.12
CA ALA A 23 19.10 6.54 5.58
C ALA A 23 17.61 6.30 5.83
N CYS A 24 16.92 5.55 4.95
CA CYS A 24 15.52 5.22 5.16
C CYS A 24 15.31 4.36 6.42
N ARG A 25 16.22 3.43 6.69
CA ARG A 25 16.19 2.62 7.91
C ARG A 25 16.44 3.45 9.16
N ALA A 26 17.39 4.37 9.13
CA ALA A 26 17.69 5.25 10.24
C ALA A 26 16.55 6.22 10.55
N GLU A 27 15.92 6.79 9.52
CA GLU A 27 14.78 7.70 9.66
C GLU A 27 13.53 7.02 10.24
N TRP A 28 13.32 5.74 9.93
CA TRP A 28 12.12 4.99 10.28
C TRP A 28 12.34 3.87 11.30
N GLU A 29 13.55 3.79 11.86
CA GLU A 29 13.97 2.80 12.85
C GLU A 29 13.55 1.37 12.49
N THR A 30 13.69 1.00 11.21
CA THR A 30 13.20 -0.30 10.74
C THR A 30 13.98 -1.46 11.36
N PRO A 31 13.33 -2.56 11.76
CA PRO A 31 14.00 -3.71 12.37
C PRO A 31 15.08 -4.33 11.48
N MET A 32 15.95 -5.14 12.07
CA MET A 32 16.96 -5.89 11.30
C MET A 32 16.31 -6.78 10.25
N GLY A 33 16.96 -6.86 9.07
CA GLY A 33 16.43 -7.58 7.91
C GLY A 33 15.32 -6.86 7.14
N HIS A 34 14.80 -5.74 7.64
CA HIS A 34 13.66 -5.06 7.02
C HIS A 34 14.05 -3.67 6.51
N THR A 35 13.45 -3.28 5.38
CA THR A 35 13.71 -2.00 4.71
C THR A 35 12.43 -1.49 4.06
N ARG A 36 12.32 -0.18 3.83
CA ARG A 36 11.17 0.42 3.11
C ARG A 36 11.51 0.78 1.66
N ASP A 37 12.76 0.62 1.27
CA ASP A 37 13.31 0.82 -0.06
C ASP A 37 14.47 -0.17 -0.30
N TRP A 38 14.81 -0.37 -1.57
CA TRP A 38 15.86 -1.29 -2.00
C TRP A 38 16.59 -0.73 -3.22
N VAL A 39 17.69 -1.37 -3.59
CA VAL A 39 18.31 -1.21 -4.91
C VAL A 39 18.48 -2.60 -5.50
N LYS A 40 17.73 -2.89 -6.56
CA LYS A 40 17.79 -4.14 -7.30
C LYS A 40 18.85 -4.01 -8.39
N GLU A 41 19.70 -5.03 -8.47
CA GLU A 41 20.73 -5.14 -9.49
C GLU A 41 20.26 -6.19 -10.49
N VAL A 42 20.29 -5.84 -11.77
CA VAL A 42 19.95 -6.77 -12.85
C VAL A 42 21.09 -6.78 -13.85
N GLU A 43 21.61 -7.97 -14.11
CA GLU A 43 22.70 -8.20 -15.04
C GLU A 43 22.21 -8.96 -16.27
N TRP A 44 22.70 -8.60 -17.44
CA TRP A 44 22.45 -9.32 -18.69
C TRP A 44 23.62 -9.18 -19.65
N VAL A 45 23.59 -9.93 -20.76
CA VAL A 45 24.57 -9.83 -21.83
C VAL A 45 23.95 -9.10 -23.02
N GLN A 46 24.65 -8.09 -23.54
CA GLN A 46 24.27 -7.36 -24.76
C GLN A 46 25.51 -7.20 -25.63
N ASN A 47 25.46 -7.68 -26.88
CA ASN A 47 26.59 -7.65 -27.82
C ASN A 47 27.88 -8.25 -27.24
N ASP A 48 27.78 -9.43 -26.62
CA ASP A 48 28.88 -10.14 -25.94
C ASP A 48 29.57 -9.36 -24.81
N GLN A 49 28.93 -8.31 -24.29
CA GLN A 49 29.40 -7.53 -23.15
C GLN A 49 28.43 -7.64 -21.96
N PRO A 50 28.95 -7.73 -20.73
CA PRO A 50 28.10 -7.67 -19.54
C PRO A 50 27.53 -6.26 -19.38
N LYS A 51 26.26 -6.21 -19.02
CA LYS A 51 25.53 -4.99 -18.66
C LYS A 51 24.92 -5.16 -17.29
N VAL A 52 24.84 -4.05 -16.56
CA VAL A 52 24.17 -3.99 -15.27
C VAL A 52 23.26 -2.77 -15.24
N MET A 53 22.07 -2.92 -14.68
CA MET A 53 21.19 -1.80 -14.36
C MET A 53 20.82 -1.84 -12.88
N LEU A 54 20.93 -0.67 -12.26
CA LEU A 54 20.74 -0.48 -10.83
C LEU A 54 19.43 0.27 -10.59
N PHE A 55 18.47 -0.43 -10.00
CA PHE A 55 17.10 0.01 -9.82
C PHE A 55 16.77 0.31 -8.36
N PRO A 56 16.81 1.58 -7.94
CA PRO A 56 16.31 1.96 -6.62
C PRO A 56 14.76 1.83 -6.61
N GLY A 57 14.25 0.92 -5.79
CA GLY A 57 12.81 0.63 -5.66
C GLY A 57 12.28 0.94 -4.26
N ARG A 58 10.95 1.13 -4.18
CA ARG A 58 10.15 1.34 -2.96
C ARG A 58 8.66 1.31 -3.33
N CYS A 59 7.78 1.61 -2.37
CA CYS A 59 6.36 1.81 -2.63
C CYS A 59 6.17 2.87 -3.71
N GLN A 60 5.36 2.56 -4.71
CA GLN A 60 5.13 3.40 -5.88
C GLN A 60 4.07 4.48 -5.66
N HIS A 61 3.42 4.49 -4.48
CA HIS A 61 2.33 5.40 -4.12
C HIS A 61 1.25 5.54 -5.21
N CYS A 62 0.77 4.40 -5.73
CA CYS A 62 -0.07 4.28 -6.92
C CYS A 62 -1.38 5.08 -6.89
N ASP A 63 -1.88 5.46 -8.05
CA ASP A 63 -3.15 6.18 -8.27
C ASP A 63 -4.38 5.29 -8.08
N ASP A 64 -4.35 4.08 -8.60
CA ASP A 64 -5.21 3.00 -8.16
C ASP A 64 -4.36 2.12 -7.25
N ALA A 65 -4.59 2.11 -5.94
CA ALA A 65 -3.73 1.37 -5.01
C ALA A 65 -4.41 0.08 -4.56
N PRO A 66 -4.06 -1.11 -5.11
CA PRO A 66 -4.78 -2.35 -4.80
C PRO A 66 -4.67 -2.74 -3.32
N CYS A 67 -3.60 -2.28 -2.67
CA CYS A 67 -3.37 -2.45 -1.25
C CYS A 67 -4.32 -1.66 -0.34
N ILE A 68 -4.98 -0.61 -0.85
CA ILE A 68 -6.09 0.06 -0.16
C ILE A 68 -7.35 -0.79 -0.26
N GLU A 69 -7.69 -1.25 -1.47
CA GLU A 69 -8.86 -2.11 -1.71
C GLU A 69 -8.79 -3.43 -0.92
N ALA A 70 -7.60 -4.02 -0.81
CA ALA A 70 -7.37 -5.25 -0.07
C ALA A 70 -7.43 -5.07 1.46
N CYS A 71 -7.55 -3.85 1.99
CA CYS A 71 -7.50 -3.58 3.42
C CYS A 71 -8.91 -3.60 4.05
N PRO A 72 -9.31 -4.65 4.77
CA PRO A 72 -10.67 -4.76 5.30
C PRO A 72 -10.94 -3.80 6.46
N SER A 73 -9.90 -3.35 7.18
CA SER A 73 -10.06 -2.46 8.32
C SER A 73 -10.12 -0.98 7.94
N GLY A 74 -9.84 -0.64 6.67
CA GLY A 74 -9.69 0.76 6.24
C GLY A 74 -8.40 1.43 6.74
N ALA A 75 -7.46 0.68 7.32
CA ALA A 75 -6.19 1.23 7.81
C ALA A 75 -5.31 1.78 6.67
N ALA A 76 -5.36 1.17 5.48
CA ALA A 76 -4.66 1.69 4.31
C ALA A 76 -5.51 2.76 3.63
N TYR A 77 -4.95 3.93 3.41
CA TYR A 77 -5.67 5.06 2.82
C TYR A 77 -4.75 5.88 1.91
N LYS A 78 -5.36 6.80 1.15
CA LYS A 78 -4.66 7.78 0.33
C LYS A 78 -5.01 9.17 0.83
N ARG A 79 -3.99 9.99 1.04
CA ARG A 79 -4.15 11.40 1.40
C ARG A 79 -4.68 12.18 0.20
N GLU A 80 -5.77 12.91 0.37
CA GLU A 80 -6.47 13.58 -0.74
C GLU A 80 -5.71 14.80 -1.26
N GLU A 81 -5.00 15.49 -0.35
CA GLU A 81 -4.29 16.73 -0.66
C GLU A 81 -3.12 16.54 -1.64
N ASP A 82 -2.48 15.36 -1.63
CA ASP A 82 -1.22 15.11 -2.34
C ASP A 82 -0.99 13.71 -2.93
N GLY A 83 -1.91 12.77 -2.68
CA GLY A 83 -1.90 11.43 -3.24
C GLY A 83 -0.98 10.43 -2.54
N ILE A 84 -0.37 10.75 -1.40
CA ILE A 84 0.48 9.80 -0.68
C ILE A 84 -0.38 8.67 -0.11
N VAL A 85 -0.12 7.44 -0.58
CA VAL A 85 -0.68 6.22 0.04
C VAL A 85 -0.02 5.98 1.40
N LEU A 86 -0.81 5.90 2.47
CA LEU A 86 -0.37 5.75 3.86
C LEU A 86 -1.04 4.55 4.54
N LEU A 87 -0.66 4.31 5.79
CA LEU A 87 -1.26 3.30 6.65
C LEU A 87 -1.42 3.91 8.05
N ASP A 88 -2.60 3.80 8.62
CA ASP A 88 -2.87 4.11 10.01
C ASP A 88 -2.51 2.89 10.88
N ASN A 89 -1.46 3.03 11.70
CA ASN A 89 -1.01 1.98 12.59
C ASN A 89 -1.99 1.71 13.75
N GLY A 90 -2.84 2.67 14.13
CA GLY A 90 -3.84 2.48 15.18
C GLY A 90 -5.03 1.62 14.75
N ILE A 91 -5.27 1.50 13.44
CA ILE A 91 -6.36 0.72 12.84
C ILE A 91 -5.84 -0.59 12.22
N CYS A 92 -4.55 -0.65 11.87
CA CYS A 92 -3.97 -1.81 11.22
C CYS A 92 -3.94 -3.03 12.15
N SER A 93 -4.60 -4.11 11.75
CA SER A 93 -4.63 -5.38 12.49
C SER A 93 -3.47 -6.33 12.15
N GLY A 94 -2.61 -5.97 11.20
CA GLY A 94 -1.54 -6.85 10.73
C GLY A 94 -2.01 -8.06 9.93
N CYS A 95 -3.23 -8.06 9.36
CA CYS A 95 -3.79 -9.22 8.63
C CYS A 95 -3.08 -9.60 7.30
N GLU A 96 -2.05 -8.85 6.90
CA GLU A 96 -1.19 -9.13 5.73
C GLU A 96 -1.84 -9.15 4.34
N LEU A 97 -3.17 -9.05 4.21
CA LEU A 97 -3.88 -9.11 2.92
C LEU A 97 -3.36 -8.09 1.88
N CYS A 98 -2.89 -6.93 2.32
CA CYS A 98 -2.36 -5.90 1.45
C CYS A 98 -0.92 -6.14 0.95
N ILE A 99 -0.19 -7.12 1.52
CA ILE A 99 1.16 -7.50 1.10
C ILE A 99 1.12 -8.13 -0.29
N PRO A 100 0.43 -9.27 -0.51
CA PRO A 100 0.37 -9.89 -1.83
C PRO A 100 -0.38 -9.01 -2.85
N ALA A 101 -1.30 -8.16 -2.41
CA ALA A 101 -2.00 -7.22 -3.29
C ALA A 101 -1.07 -6.14 -3.90
N CYS A 102 0.11 -5.91 -3.33
CA CYS A 102 1.06 -4.94 -3.86
C CYS A 102 1.88 -5.55 -5.01
N PRO A 103 1.73 -5.07 -6.27
CA PRO A 103 2.45 -5.65 -7.40
C PRO A 103 3.96 -5.36 -7.40
N TYR A 104 4.41 -4.53 -6.46
CA TYR A 104 5.81 -4.09 -6.33
C TYR A 104 6.50 -4.66 -5.08
N GLU A 105 5.85 -5.58 -4.35
CA GLU A 105 6.40 -6.22 -3.14
C GLU A 105 6.88 -5.20 -2.08
N ALA A 106 6.23 -4.04 -2.02
CA ALA A 106 6.70 -2.88 -1.26
C ALA A 106 6.17 -2.80 0.19
N ARG A 107 5.60 -3.90 0.69
CA ARG A 107 4.91 -3.99 1.98
C ARG A 107 5.38 -5.25 2.73
N TRP A 108 5.51 -5.15 4.05
CA TRP A 108 5.88 -6.27 4.91
C TRP A 108 5.23 -6.11 6.29
N LEU A 109 5.07 -7.20 7.04
CA LEU A 109 4.60 -7.14 8.42
C LEU A 109 5.76 -6.74 9.33
N ASN A 110 5.59 -5.65 10.08
CA ASN A 110 6.58 -5.25 11.08
C ASN A 110 6.51 -6.18 12.30
N PRO A 111 7.57 -6.96 12.60
CA PRO A 111 7.56 -7.91 13.71
C PRO A 111 7.48 -7.23 15.09
N GLU A 112 7.85 -5.96 15.18
CA GLU A 112 7.84 -5.23 16.46
C GLU A 112 6.47 -4.61 16.77
N THR A 113 5.75 -4.15 15.74
CA THR A 113 4.46 -3.46 15.90
C THR A 113 3.25 -4.31 15.53
N ASN A 114 3.44 -5.45 14.87
CA ASN A 114 2.38 -6.24 14.22
C ASN A 114 1.49 -5.42 13.27
N THR A 115 2.04 -4.35 12.68
CA THR A 115 1.38 -3.56 11.64
C THR A 115 2.14 -3.64 10.33
N ILE A 116 1.48 -3.35 9.21
CA ILE A 116 2.13 -3.36 7.92
C ILE A 116 3.07 -2.15 7.81
N SER A 117 4.29 -2.36 7.33
CA SER A 117 5.27 -1.32 7.07
C SER A 117 5.55 -1.19 5.59
N LYS A 118 5.78 0.05 5.15
CA LYS A 118 6.10 0.42 3.76
C LYS A 118 6.68 1.84 3.70
N CYS A 119 7.18 2.24 2.54
CA CYS A 119 7.53 3.64 2.29
C CYS A 119 6.32 4.57 2.45
N THR A 120 6.57 5.76 3.00
CA THR A 120 5.59 6.82 3.30
C THR A 120 5.90 8.11 2.54
N PHE A 121 6.80 8.04 1.55
CA PHE A 121 7.53 9.20 1.03
C PHE A 121 8.21 10.08 2.08
N CYS A 122 8.43 9.60 3.30
CA CYS A 122 8.86 10.45 4.40
C CYS A 122 7.86 11.59 4.71
N GLN A 123 6.56 11.29 4.70
CA GLN A 123 5.49 12.27 4.95
C GLN A 123 5.79 13.29 6.08
N PRO A 124 6.31 12.91 7.27
CA PRO A 124 6.61 13.90 8.31
C PRO A 124 7.62 14.96 7.85
N ARG A 125 8.67 14.55 7.12
CA ARG A 125 9.67 15.45 6.53
C ARG A 125 9.04 16.36 5.46
N ILE A 126 8.24 15.78 4.57
CA ILE A 126 7.60 16.52 3.48
C ILE A 126 6.67 17.60 4.01
N ASP A 127 5.93 17.30 5.07
CA ASP A 127 4.99 18.24 5.68
C ASP A 127 5.72 19.45 6.31
N GLU A 128 6.99 19.27 6.69
CA GLU A 128 7.91 20.33 7.12
C GLU A 128 8.70 20.98 5.97
N GLY A 129 8.43 20.61 4.71
CA GLY A 129 9.14 21.12 3.53
C GLY A 129 10.52 20.53 3.32
N LEU A 130 10.86 19.43 4.00
CA LEU A 130 12.12 18.72 3.85
C LEU A 130 12.01 17.60 2.79
N ALA A 131 13.13 17.31 2.13
CA ALA A 131 13.21 16.18 1.21
C ALA A 131 13.16 14.82 1.94
N PRO A 132 12.67 13.75 1.29
CA PRO A 132 12.78 12.40 1.84
C PRO A 132 14.23 12.02 2.14
N ALA A 133 14.46 11.28 3.23
CA ALA A 133 15.82 10.92 3.67
C ALA A 133 16.64 10.21 2.57
N CYS A 134 16.00 9.31 1.81
CA CYS A 134 16.63 8.59 0.71
C CYS A 134 17.04 9.49 -0.47
N VAL A 135 16.32 10.59 -0.69
CA VAL A 135 16.64 11.60 -1.72
C VAL A 135 17.78 12.49 -1.24
N GLN A 136 17.69 12.98 -0.01
CA GLN A 136 18.68 13.87 0.60
C GLN A 136 20.09 13.23 0.67
N THR A 137 20.18 11.94 0.95
CA THR A 137 21.46 11.21 1.06
C THR A 137 22.03 10.73 -0.29
N CYS A 138 21.29 10.90 -1.40
CA CYS A 138 21.64 10.27 -2.67
C CYS A 138 22.88 10.90 -3.31
N VAL A 139 24.06 10.31 -3.06
CA VAL A 139 25.37 10.78 -3.57
C VAL A 139 25.38 10.95 -5.09
N GLY A 140 24.81 9.98 -5.82
CA GLY A 140 24.73 10.02 -7.28
C GLY A 140 23.71 11.03 -7.82
N ARG A 141 22.88 11.65 -6.97
CA ARG A 141 21.65 12.37 -7.37
C ARG A 141 20.81 11.56 -8.36
N ALA A 142 20.70 10.26 -8.10
CA ALA A 142 19.86 9.35 -8.86
C ALA A 142 18.39 9.47 -8.50
N LEU A 143 18.07 10.02 -7.32
CA LEU A 143 16.71 10.18 -6.83
C LEU A 143 16.35 11.66 -6.79
N VAL A 144 15.18 12.00 -7.33
CA VAL A 144 14.59 13.35 -7.25
C VAL A 144 13.14 13.22 -6.85
N PHE A 145 12.67 14.08 -5.95
CA PHE A 145 11.31 14.03 -5.42
C PHE A 145 10.69 15.43 -5.45
N GLY A 146 9.40 15.51 -5.74
CA GLY A 146 8.70 16.78 -5.76
C GLY A 146 7.27 16.68 -6.26
N ASP A 147 6.59 17.82 -6.29
CA ASP A 147 5.24 17.95 -6.84
C ASP A 147 5.30 18.14 -8.36
N LYS A 148 4.77 17.19 -9.12
CA LYS A 148 4.72 17.29 -10.60
C LYS A 148 3.72 18.33 -11.10
N ASN A 149 2.82 18.81 -10.26
CA ASN A 149 1.84 19.83 -10.61
C ASN A 149 2.40 21.25 -10.38
N ASP A 150 3.53 21.40 -9.68
CA ASP A 150 4.25 22.66 -9.58
C ASP A 150 5.21 22.80 -10.76
N PRO A 151 4.98 23.73 -11.70
CA PRO A 151 5.83 23.89 -12.89
C PRO A 151 7.25 24.35 -12.54
N ASN A 152 7.48 24.90 -11.34
CA ASN A 152 8.82 25.34 -10.90
C ASN A 152 9.61 24.23 -10.19
N SER A 153 8.99 23.06 -9.95
CA SER A 153 9.66 21.98 -9.26
C SER A 153 10.70 21.30 -10.15
N GLU A 154 11.77 20.78 -9.52
CA GLU A 154 12.84 20.06 -10.24
C GLU A 154 12.25 18.84 -11.00
N VAL A 155 11.25 18.18 -10.42
CA VAL A 155 10.62 17.02 -11.05
C VAL A 155 9.83 17.39 -12.30
N SER A 156 9.07 18.49 -12.31
CA SER A 156 8.29 18.92 -13.48
C SER A 156 9.21 19.21 -14.66
N ARG A 157 10.28 19.97 -14.43
CA ARG A 157 11.30 20.25 -15.45
C ARG A 157 11.95 18.97 -15.96
N LEU A 158 12.39 18.07 -15.07
CA LEU A 158 13.04 16.83 -15.49
C LEU A 158 12.12 15.90 -16.28
N LEU A 159 10.82 15.89 -15.97
CA LEU A 159 9.81 15.13 -16.71
C LEU A 159 9.63 15.62 -18.15
N GLU A 160 9.93 16.90 -18.43
CA GLU A 160 9.92 17.48 -19.79
C GLU A 160 11.24 17.24 -20.53
N GLU A 161 12.38 17.22 -19.82
CA GLU A 161 13.72 17.11 -20.40
C GLU A 161 14.09 15.69 -20.89
N LYS A 162 13.48 14.65 -20.32
CA LYS A 162 13.85 13.25 -20.57
C LYS A 162 12.62 12.37 -20.79
N THR A 163 12.81 11.27 -21.49
CA THR A 163 11.80 10.21 -21.59
C THR A 163 11.89 9.32 -20.36
N TRP A 164 10.86 9.38 -19.51
CA TRP A 164 10.74 8.54 -18.33
C TRP A 164 9.77 7.38 -18.57
N VAL A 165 10.11 6.22 -18.03
CA VAL A 165 9.25 5.02 -18.07
C VAL A 165 8.69 4.72 -16.69
N LYS A 166 7.55 4.05 -16.64
CA LYS A 166 6.92 3.58 -15.40
C LYS A 166 6.98 2.06 -15.35
N LEU A 167 6.99 1.50 -14.14
CA LEU A 167 6.89 0.07 -13.92
C LEU A 167 5.43 -0.36 -14.05
N THR A 168 4.99 -0.58 -15.28
CA THR A 168 3.62 -0.97 -15.64
C THR A 168 3.65 -2.05 -16.72
N THR A 169 2.68 -2.96 -16.71
CA THR A 169 2.39 -3.89 -17.82
C THR A 169 0.96 -3.68 -18.29
N ASP A 170 0.55 -4.39 -19.35
CA ASP A 170 -0.83 -4.36 -19.84
C ASP A 170 -1.82 -4.87 -18.77
N GLU A 171 -1.39 -5.83 -17.96
CA GLU A 171 -2.17 -6.42 -16.86
C GLU A 171 -2.11 -5.59 -15.57
N VAL A 172 -1.00 -4.88 -15.34
CA VAL A 172 -0.77 -4.07 -14.13
C VAL A 172 -0.55 -2.61 -14.50
N ASN A 173 -1.66 -1.88 -14.64
CA ASN A 173 -1.68 -0.44 -14.88
C ASN A 173 -2.39 0.31 -13.74
N VAL A 174 -1.72 0.35 -12.59
CA VAL A 174 -2.22 0.95 -11.34
C VAL A 174 -1.85 2.44 -11.18
N GLY A 175 -1.30 3.05 -12.23
CA GLY A 175 -0.80 4.43 -12.20
C GLY A 175 0.27 4.67 -11.13
N PRO A 176 1.44 4.00 -11.17
CA PRO A 176 2.52 4.25 -10.23
C PRO A 176 3.05 5.68 -10.36
N ASN A 177 3.48 6.26 -9.23
CA ASN A 177 4.02 7.62 -9.15
C ASN A 177 5.55 7.66 -9.06
N HIS A 178 6.23 6.57 -9.41
CA HIS A 178 7.64 6.63 -9.74
C HIS A 178 7.86 6.59 -11.25
N TYR A 179 8.92 7.25 -11.65
CA TYR A 179 9.38 7.39 -13.02
C TYR A 179 10.85 6.99 -13.05
N TYR A 180 11.23 6.18 -14.02
CA TYR A 180 12.58 5.67 -14.19
C TYR A 180 13.18 6.21 -15.48
N TYR A 181 14.41 6.70 -15.43
CA TYR A 181 15.18 7.06 -16.61
C TYR A 181 16.23 5.98 -16.85
N THR A 182 16.13 5.31 -18.01
CA THR A 182 16.96 4.17 -18.40
C THR A 182 17.89 4.47 -19.57
N ALA A 183 17.96 5.74 -20.00
CA ALA A 183 18.70 6.17 -21.20
C ALA A 183 18.39 5.34 -22.47
N GLY A 184 17.14 4.90 -22.61
CA GLY A 184 16.66 4.17 -23.79
C GLY A 184 16.79 2.65 -23.69
N GLU A 185 17.44 2.12 -22.65
CA GLU A 185 17.44 0.69 -22.38
C GLU A 185 16.04 0.23 -21.92
N ALA A 186 15.64 -0.97 -22.33
CA ALA A 186 14.39 -1.58 -21.89
C ALA A 186 14.43 -1.88 -20.38
N LEU A 187 13.27 -1.85 -19.72
CA LEU A 187 13.14 -2.30 -18.33
C LEU A 187 13.31 -3.83 -18.29
N PRO A 188 14.19 -4.37 -17.43
CA PRO A 188 14.30 -5.82 -17.26
C PRO A 188 13.05 -6.42 -16.62
N ASP A 189 12.69 -7.63 -17.03
CA ASP A 189 11.50 -8.35 -16.52
C ASP A 189 11.51 -8.49 -14.99
N GLU A 190 12.69 -8.60 -14.39
CA GLU A 190 12.85 -8.78 -12.96
C GLU A 190 12.36 -7.57 -12.15
N VAL A 191 12.35 -6.36 -12.72
CA VAL A 191 11.85 -5.16 -12.03
C VAL A 191 10.39 -4.86 -12.33
N MET A 192 9.78 -5.58 -13.27
CA MET A 192 8.41 -5.36 -13.68
C MET A 192 7.43 -5.77 -12.58
N PRO A 193 6.27 -5.08 -12.48
CA PRO A 193 5.26 -5.41 -11.49
C PRO A 193 4.77 -6.84 -11.68
N LYS A 194 4.59 -7.55 -10.58
CA LYS A 194 4.01 -8.89 -10.59
C LYS A 194 2.49 -8.77 -10.54
N GLN A 195 1.83 -9.48 -11.45
CA GLN A 195 0.38 -9.65 -11.37
C GLN A 195 0.07 -10.57 -10.19
N TYR A 196 -0.58 -10.03 -9.16
CA TYR A 196 -1.26 -10.85 -8.16
C TYR A 196 -2.74 -10.89 -8.51
N ASP A 197 -3.35 -12.07 -8.46
CA ASP A 197 -4.72 -12.27 -8.90
C ASP A 197 -5.70 -11.47 -8.02
N ARG A 198 -6.07 -10.26 -8.47
CA ARG A 198 -7.07 -9.38 -7.81
C ARG A 198 -8.42 -10.09 -7.71
N HIS A 199 -8.66 -11.12 -8.52
CA HIS A 199 -9.96 -11.72 -8.72
C HIS A 199 -10.35 -12.71 -7.62
N LEU A 200 -9.39 -13.37 -6.96
CA LEU A 200 -9.71 -14.33 -5.91
C LEU A 200 -10.24 -13.65 -4.65
N SER A 201 -9.58 -12.58 -4.20
CA SER A 201 -10.01 -11.85 -2.99
C SER A 201 -11.33 -11.10 -3.20
N GLY A 202 -11.51 -10.46 -4.37
CA GLY A 202 -12.75 -9.78 -4.71
C GLY A 202 -13.97 -10.70 -4.80
N LYS A 203 -13.86 -11.83 -5.53
CA LYS A 203 -14.96 -12.82 -5.62
C LYS A 203 -15.28 -13.49 -4.30
N VAL A 204 -14.27 -13.79 -3.49
CA VAL A 204 -14.49 -14.33 -2.14
C VAL A 204 -15.24 -13.32 -1.27
N MET A 205 -14.86 -12.04 -1.31
CA MET A 205 -15.55 -11.00 -0.54
C MET A 205 -16.98 -10.74 -1.03
N GLU A 206 -17.24 -10.79 -2.34
CA GLU A 206 -18.61 -10.72 -2.91
C GLU A 206 -19.52 -11.84 -2.41
N ILE A 207 -18.98 -13.01 -2.09
CA ILE A 207 -19.74 -14.16 -1.57
C ILE A 207 -19.85 -14.08 -0.03
N VAL A 208 -18.75 -13.79 0.65
CA VAL A 208 -18.68 -13.81 2.13
C VAL A 208 -19.53 -12.70 2.74
N ASN A 209 -19.57 -11.50 2.14
CA ASN A 209 -20.31 -10.37 2.68
C ASN A 209 -21.84 -10.63 2.77
N PRO A 210 -22.54 -11.07 1.70
CA PRO A 210 -23.97 -11.40 1.79
C PRO A 210 -24.25 -12.65 2.63
N VAL A 211 -23.41 -13.68 2.57
CA VAL A 211 -23.58 -14.89 3.39
C VAL A 211 -23.44 -14.57 4.88
N GLY A 212 -22.45 -13.74 5.24
CA GLY A 212 -22.27 -13.25 6.61
C GLY A 212 -23.46 -12.42 7.09
N ALA A 213 -23.99 -11.53 6.25
CA ALA A 213 -25.18 -10.73 6.57
C ALA A 213 -26.43 -11.61 6.79
N ILE A 214 -26.64 -12.64 5.95
CA ILE A 214 -27.74 -13.61 6.11
C ILE A 214 -27.57 -14.37 7.43
N GLY A 215 -26.36 -14.86 7.72
CA GLY A 215 -26.05 -15.58 8.97
C GLY A 215 -26.33 -14.74 10.22
N LEU A 216 -25.87 -13.48 10.24
CA LEU A 216 -26.14 -12.53 11.32
C LEU A 216 -27.63 -12.23 11.47
N GLY A 217 -28.35 -12.03 10.37
CA GLY A 217 -29.80 -11.82 10.38
C GLY A 217 -30.57 -13.02 10.94
N ALA A 218 -30.20 -14.24 10.55
CA ALA A 218 -30.80 -15.47 11.06
C ALA A 218 -30.56 -15.65 12.57
N MET A 219 -29.36 -15.32 13.05
CA MET A 219 -29.04 -15.32 14.49
C MET A 219 -29.89 -14.31 15.26
N LEU A 220 -29.99 -13.07 14.77
CA LEU A 220 -30.82 -12.03 15.38
C LEU A 220 -32.29 -12.44 15.48
N LEU A 221 -32.85 -13.01 14.41
CA LEU A 221 -34.23 -13.50 14.38
C LEU A 221 -34.47 -14.65 15.36
N THR A 222 -33.52 -15.59 15.49
CA THR A 222 -33.64 -16.69 16.44
C THR A 222 -33.58 -16.21 17.89
N PHE A 223 -32.67 -15.29 18.22
CA PHE A 223 -32.60 -14.71 19.57
C PHE A 223 -33.84 -13.87 19.92
N LEU A 224 -34.33 -13.05 18.98
CA LEU A 224 -35.57 -12.30 19.18
C LEU A 224 -36.78 -13.22 19.32
N GLY A 225 -36.88 -14.25 18.47
CA GLY A 225 -37.96 -15.24 18.54
C GLY A 225 -37.98 -15.99 19.88
N ALA A 226 -36.82 -16.47 20.34
CA ALA A 226 -36.69 -17.13 21.65
C ALA A 226 -37.05 -16.17 22.81
N GLY A 227 -36.66 -14.90 22.70
CA GLY A 227 -37.02 -13.85 23.67
C GLY A 227 -38.54 -13.61 23.75
N VAL A 228 -39.21 -13.52 22.60
CA VAL A 228 -40.67 -13.35 22.50
C VAL A 228 -41.40 -14.56 23.08
N ILE A 229 -40.98 -15.79 22.73
CA ILE A 229 -41.57 -17.02 23.27
C ILE A 229 -41.46 -17.05 24.81
N LYS A 230 -40.29 -16.69 25.35
CA LYS A 230 -40.08 -16.64 26.81
C LYS A 230 -40.93 -15.57 27.50
N LEU A 231 -41.10 -14.40 26.87
CA LEU A 231 -41.96 -13.32 27.38
C LEU A 231 -43.45 -13.72 27.38
N VAL A 232 -43.92 -14.32 26.30
CA VAL A 232 -45.30 -14.82 26.19
C VAL A 232 -45.54 -15.95 27.18
N GLY A 233 -44.60 -16.88 27.32
CA GLY A 233 -44.63 -17.95 28.32
C GLY A 233 -44.76 -17.38 29.74
N ARG A 234 -43.90 -16.44 30.11
CA ARG A 234 -43.94 -15.79 31.42
C ARG A 234 -45.25 -15.02 31.66
N ARG A 235 -45.79 -14.34 30.64
CA ARG A 235 -47.09 -13.67 30.74
C ARG A 235 -48.21 -14.68 31.01
N ASN A 236 -48.23 -15.80 30.27
CA ASN A 236 -49.24 -16.84 30.44
C ASN A 236 -49.14 -17.51 31.82
N GLU A 237 -47.94 -17.72 32.35
CA GLU A 237 -47.72 -18.22 33.72
C GLU A 237 -48.29 -17.25 34.77
N VAL A 238 -48.01 -15.95 34.66
CA VAL A 238 -48.53 -14.92 35.57
C VAL A 238 -50.07 -14.85 35.53
N CYS A 239 -50.66 -14.85 34.33
CA CYS A 239 -52.12 -14.87 34.19
C CYS A 239 -52.74 -16.17 34.76
N ALA A 240 -52.03 -17.29 34.69
CA ALA A 240 -52.50 -18.55 35.27
C ALA A 240 -52.37 -18.60 36.81
N SER A 241 -51.39 -17.90 37.40
CA SER A 241 -51.29 -17.75 38.85
C SER A 241 -52.34 -16.79 39.41
N GLU A 242 -52.61 -15.66 38.74
CA GLU A 242 -53.64 -14.70 39.17
C GLU A 242 -55.04 -15.34 39.18
N ASN A 243 -55.38 -16.13 38.16
CA ASN A 243 -56.66 -16.85 38.10
C ASN A 243 -56.80 -17.99 39.14
N LYS A 244 -55.72 -18.41 39.80
CA LYS A 244 -55.76 -19.42 40.87
C LYS A 244 -55.93 -18.80 42.26
N GLU A 245 -55.58 -17.54 42.46
CA GLU A 245 -55.74 -16.83 43.74
C GLU A 245 -57.16 -16.24 43.92
N GLU A 246 -57.96 -16.15 42.85
CA GLU A 246 -59.35 -15.67 42.88
C GLU A 246 -60.43 -16.78 43.08
N LYS A 247 -60.04 -18.02 43.42
CA LYS A 247 -60.95 -19.14 43.79
C LYS A 247 -60.73 -19.60 45.22
#